data_AF-A0A1W9MAQ5-F1
#
_entry.id   AF-A0A1W9MAQ5-F1
#
_cell.length_a   1.000
_cell.length_b   1.000
_cell.length_c   1.000
_cell.angle_alpha   90.00
_cell.angle_beta   90.00
_cell.angle_gamma   90.00
#
_symmetry.space_group_name_H-M   'P 1'
#
loop_
_entity.id
_entity.type
_entity.pdbx_description
1 polymer ?
#
loop_
_entity_poly.entity_id
_entity_poly.type
_entity_poly.pdbx_seq_one_letter_code
_entity_poly.pdbx_strand_id
1 'polypeptide(L)'
;MAIFALLRSDALRQARGPAPVNLLCCFLALVFLCACAGGYRGPDQPQGELALYRAQSDSALASRFAPLFFVEEHQFPHNRPGSPRLARSADGTISAAVDPGQPALYFQEEHFAGRSGSYRNLIYRLHFAEVPPGHLTSGKNVGLLVVITLDSEDRPLLYTLVHTCGCYLAMIPTSHLPARAYPADWPRDTQAVFGETLPALLRLAPGQPGRMVLTLRSETHRVMALRASDIPESGAFALPLRPMAELRRLPLAGERETASFFEETGGRKGYVRNSEKFWERLLMSWWALDVRVGEDKDLGPAADTGVVFYTSLKPWARARSDLWRFHEFLVYWGWDL
;
A
#
# COMPACT_ATOMS: atom_id res chain seq x y z
N MET A 1 -45.89 -35.30 -57.92
CA MET A 1 -45.36 -36.65 -58.21
C MET A 1 -44.71 -36.60 -59.58
N ALA A 2 -43.40 -36.36 -59.63
CA ALA A 2 -42.47 -36.67 -60.74
C ALA A 2 -41.13 -35.98 -60.44
N ILE A 3 -40.11 -36.80 -60.24
CA ILE A 3 -38.70 -36.49 -59.97
C ILE A 3 -37.90 -36.91 -61.22
N PHE A 4 -36.67 -36.37 -61.36
CA PHE A 4 -35.55 -36.69 -62.26
C PHE A 4 -35.41 -35.78 -63.50
N ALA A 5 -34.24 -35.26 -63.90
CA ALA A 5 -32.85 -35.41 -63.46
C ALA A 5 -31.93 -34.33 -64.07
N LEU A 6 -30.85 -33.98 -63.36
CA LEU A 6 -29.44 -33.81 -63.80
C LEU A 6 -29.10 -33.01 -65.09
N LEU A 7 -28.27 -31.94 -64.95
CA LEU A 7 -26.86 -31.88 -65.39
C LEU A 7 -26.21 -30.48 -65.26
N ARG A 8 -25.02 -30.46 -64.63
CA ARG A 8 -23.80 -29.62 -64.82
C ARG A 8 -23.93 -28.15 -65.28
N SER A 9 -23.34 -27.21 -64.52
CA SER A 9 -21.99 -26.67 -64.78
C SER A 9 -21.54 -25.66 -63.69
N ASP A 10 -20.21 -25.54 -63.56
CA ASP A 10 -19.45 -24.35 -63.12
C ASP A 10 -19.60 -23.80 -61.70
N ALA A 11 -18.57 -24.04 -60.86
CA ALA A 11 -17.94 -22.97 -60.07
C ALA A 11 -16.65 -23.44 -59.39
N LEU A 12 -15.52 -23.37 -60.11
CA LEU A 12 -14.23 -23.11 -59.47
C LEU A 12 -14.19 -21.62 -59.09
N ARG A 13 -14.51 -21.28 -57.84
CA ARG A 13 -14.26 -19.95 -57.27
C ARG A 13 -13.44 -20.07 -55.98
N GLN A 14 -12.14 -19.83 -56.17
CA GLN A 14 -11.22 -19.11 -55.28
C GLN A 14 -11.56 -19.09 -53.78
N ALA A 15 -10.94 -20.01 -53.03
CA ALA A 15 -10.70 -19.81 -51.60
C ALA A 15 -9.57 -18.76 -51.44
N ARG A 16 -9.92 -17.48 -51.30
CA ARG A 16 -9.00 -16.46 -50.77
C ARG A 16 -8.90 -16.68 -49.26
N GLY A 17 -7.75 -17.17 -48.79
CA GLY A 17 -7.44 -17.23 -47.37
C GLY A 17 -7.49 -15.83 -46.74
N PRO A 18 -7.82 -15.72 -45.44
CA PRO A 18 -7.93 -14.43 -44.76
C PRO A 18 -6.61 -13.67 -44.82
N ALA A 19 -6.68 -12.36 -45.12
CA ALA A 19 -5.53 -11.47 -45.21
C ALA A 19 -4.73 -11.42 -43.89
N PRO A 20 -3.39 -11.27 -43.94
CA PRO A 20 -2.51 -11.34 -42.77
C PRO A 20 -2.80 -10.30 -41.67
N VAL A 21 -3.50 -9.21 -42.00
CA VAL A 21 -3.94 -8.18 -41.05
C VAL A 21 -4.98 -8.72 -40.05
N ASN A 22 -5.85 -9.63 -40.49
CA ASN A 22 -6.88 -10.21 -39.62
C ASN A 22 -6.28 -11.22 -38.61
N LEU A 23 -5.20 -11.92 -38.99
CA LEU A 23 -4.50 -12.80 -38.06
C LEU A 23 -3.77 -12.02 -36.95
N LEU A 24 -3.18 -10.87 -37.28
CA LEU A 24 -2.49 -10.02 -36.30
C LEU A 24 -3.48 -9.38 -35.30
N CYS A 25 -4.63 -8.89 -35.78
CA CYS A 25 -5.69 -8.38 -34.90
C CYS A 25 -6.27 -9.48 -34.01
N CYS A 26 -6.49 -10.70 -34.54
CA CYS A 26 -6.93 -11.84 -33.72
C CYS A 26 -5.88 -12.27 -32.70
N PHE A 27 -4.59 -12.23 -33.04
CA PHE A 27 -3.51 -12.58 -32.11
C PHE A 27 -3.36 -11.54 -31.00
N LEU A 28 -3.43 -10.24 -31.32
CA LEU A 28 -3.47 -9.16 -30.32
C LEU A 28 -4.71 -9.27 -29.43
N ALA A 29 -5.89 -9.54 -30.00
CA ALA A 29 -7.11 -9.77 -29.22
C ALA A 29 -6.98 -11.00 -28.31
N LEU A 30 -6.36 -12.10 -28.77
CA LEU A 30 -6.12 -13.28 -27.93
C LEU A 30 -5.11 -12.99 -26.82
N VAL A 31 -4.07 -12.21 -27.07
CA VAL A 31 -3.10 -11.80 -26.02
C VAL A 31 -3.77 -10.90 -24.98
N PHE A 32 -4.64 -9.97 -25.40
CA PHE A 32 -5.42 -9.15 -24.47
C PHE A 32 -6.49 -9.96 -23.70
N LEU A 33 -7.09 -10.99 -24.31
CA LEU A 33 -8.07 -11.86 -23.66
C LEU A 33 -7.41 -12.87 -22.71
N CYS A 34 -6.21 -13.38 -23.04
CA CYS A 34 -5.44 -14.27 -22.15
C CYS A 34 -4.74 -13.52 -21.02
N ALA A 35 -4.39 -12.24 -21.19
CA ALA A 35 -3.87 -11.41 -20.10
C ALA A 35 -4.89 -11.16 -18.98
N CYS A 36 -6.18 -11.31 -19.25
CA CYS A 36 -7.26 -11.20 -18.25
C CYS A 36 -7.62 -12.54 -17.57
N ALA A 37 -7.03 -13.66 -17.99
CA ALA A 37 -7.25 -14.97 -17.36
C ALA A 37 -6.33 -15.25 -16.16
N GLY A 38 -5.43 -14.31 -15.83
CA GLY A 38 -4.70 -14.26 -14.57
C GLY A 38 -5.60 -13.85 -13.41
N GLY A 39 -6.47 -14.77 -13.00
CA GLY A 39 -7.23 -14.82 -11.74
C GLY A 39 -7.60 -13.48 -11.09
N TYR A 40 -8.79 -12.96 -11.41
CA TYR A 40 -9.57 -12.29 -10.39
C TYR A 40 -9.84 -13.30 -9.26
N ARG A 41 -9.09 -13.20 -8.16
CA ARG A 41 -9.19 -14.09 -6.99
C ARG A 41 -9.88 -13.32 -5.89
N GLY A 42 -11.04 -13.84 -5.45
CA GLY A 42 -12.04 -13.12 -4.67
C GLY A 42 -11.52 -12.36 -3.43
N PRO A 43 -12.25 -11.32 -2.99
CA PRO A 43 -11.75 -10.32 -2.05
C PRO A 43 -11.54 -10.81 -0.61
N ASP A 44 -12.18 -11.90 -0.17
CA ASP A 44 -12.43 -12.09 1.27
C ASP A 44 -11.75 -13.32 1.92
N GLN A 45 -10.97 -14.11 1.18
CA GLN A 45 -10.31 -15.29 1.76
C GLN A 45 -8.80 -15.27 1.59
N PRO A 46 -8.05 -15.52 2.69
CA PRO A 46 -6.61 -15.65 2.63
C PRO A 46 -6.16 -16.73 1.64
N GLN A 47 -5.14 -16.42 0.85
CA GLN A 47 -4.48 -17.36 -0.04
C GLN A 47 -3.23 -17.94 0.63
N GLY A 48 -3.16 -19.27 0.64
CA GLY A 48 -1.96 -20.00 1.05
C GLY A 48 -1.66 -19.90 2.55
N GLU A 49 -0.38 -20.02 2.86
CA GLU A 49 0.12 -20.01 4.24
C GLU A 49 0.08 -18.61 4.82
N LEU A 50 -0.47 -18.47 6.03
CA LEU A 50 -0.50 -17.21 6.77
C LEU A 50 0.58 -17.22 7.85
N ALA A 51 1.40 -16.18 7.87
CA ALA A 51 2.29 -15.90 9.00
C ALA A 51 1.75 -14.74 9.83
N LEU A 52 1.67 -14.92 11.14
CA LEU A 52 1.33 -13.85 12.07
C LEU A 52 2.62 -13.14 12.52
N TYR A 53 2.64 -11.82 12.42
CA TYR A 53 3.68 -10.98 12.99
C TYR A 53 3.14 -10.07 14.08
N ARG A 54 3.92 -9.90 15.14
CA ARG A 54 3.58 -9.09 16.31
C ARG A 54 4.69 -8.11 16.63
N ALA A 55 4.33 -6.84 16.86
CA ALA A 55 5.26 -5.86 17.38
C ALA A 55 5.84 -6.27 18.74
N GLN A 56 7.16 -6.11 18.89
CA GLN A 56 7.87 -6.26 20.14
C GLN A 56 8.45 -4.90 20.54
N SER A 57 7.95 -4.32 21.63
CA SER A 57 8.44 -3.05 22.16
C SER A 57 8.36 -3.01 23.68
N ASP A 58 9.29 -2.27 24.27
CA ASP A 58 9.29 -1.94 25.69
C ASP A 58 8.38 -0.74 26.02
N SER A 59 7.89 0.00 25.01
CA SER A 59 6.96 1.12 25.20
C SER A 59 5.53 0.63 25.39
N ALA A 60 4.93 0.97 26.53
CA ALA A 60 3.57 0.53 26.88
C ALA A 60 2.50 1.01 25.89
N LEU A 61 2.55 2.29 25.48
CA LEU A 61 1.56 2.85 24.54
C LEU A 61 1.77 2.32 23.12
N ALA A 62 3.02 2.35 22.64
CA ALA A 62 3.33 1.91 21.29
C ALA A 62 3.01 0.41 21.12
N SER A 63 3.27 -0.41 22.15
CA SER A 63 2.86 -1.83 22.17
C SER A 63 1.36 -2.03 22.29
N ARG A 64 0.63 -1.21 23.05
CA ARG A 64 -0.82 -1.40 23.29
C ARG A 64 -1.61 -1.42 21.98
N PHE A 65 -1.36 -0.45 21.11
CA PHE A 65 -2.08 -0.28 19.85
C PHE A 65 -1.36 -0.85 18.62
N ALA A 66 -0.11 -1.32 18.78
CA ALA A 66 0.65 -1.88 17.67
C ALA A 66 -0.16 -2.98 16.96
N PRO A 67 -0.36 -2.87 15.63
CA PRO A 67 -1.13 -3.85 14.92
C PRO A 67 -0.43 -5.21 14.85
N LEU A 68 -1.25 -6.24 14.71
CA LEU A 68 -0.82 -7.58 14.30
C LEU A 68 -0.95 -7.67 12.78
N PHE A 69 -0.04 -8.38 12.13
CA PHE A 69 -0.05 -8.54 10.67
C PHE A 69 -0.14 -10.02 10.33
N PHE A 70 -1.24 -10.42 9.69
CA PHE A 70 -1.27 -11.67 8.93
C PHE A 70 -0.74 -11.40 7.55
N VAL A 71 0.31 -12.11 7.17
CA VAL A 71 0.97 -11.98 5.87
C VAL A 71 0.69 -13.24 5.08
N GLU A 72 0.04 -13.09 3.92
CA GLU A 72 -0.15 -14.17 2.97
C GLU A 72 1.15 -14.61 2.32
N GLU A 73 1.23 -15.91 2.05
CA GLU A 73 2.30 -16.56 1.33
C GLU A 73 3.69 -16.12 1.80
N HIS A 74 3.87 -16.11 3.13
CA HIS A 74 5.09 -15.68 3.80
C HIS A 74 6.34 -16.44 3.32
N GLN A 75 6.20 -17.65 2.79
CA GLN A 75 7.31 -18.40 2.20
C GLN A 75 8.06 -17.60 1.11
N PHE A 76 7.40 -16.65 0.43
CA PHE A 76 8.04 -15.78 -0.54
C PHE A 76 8.68 -14.55 0.15
N PRO A 77 9.99 -14.29 -0.06
CA PRO A 77 10.69 -13.20 0.63
C PRO A 77 10.07 -11.81 0.42
N HIS A 78 9.48 -11.53 -0.74
CA HIS A 78 8.87 -10.23 -1.03
C HIS A 78 7.58 -9.96 -0.21
N ASN A 79 6.95 -10.99 0.36
CA ASN A 79 5.79 -10.82 1.24
C ASN A 79 6.19 -10.55 2.70
N ARG A 80 7.42 -10.87 3.08
CA ARG A 80 7.89 -10.73 4.47
C ARG A 80 8.17 -9.25 4.78
N PRO A 81 7.64 -8.72 5.89
CA PRO A 81 8.17 -7.50 6.48
C PRO A 81 9.68 -7.60 6.68
N GLY A 82 10.40 -6.56 6.31
CA GLY A 82 11.86 -6.50 6.40
C GLY A 82 12.37 -5.16 6.91
N SER A 83 13.68 -5.09 7.16
CA SER A 83 14.38 -3.87 7.55
C SER A 83 15.15 -3.29 6.37
N PRO A 84 15.05 -1.98 6.11
CA PRO A 84 16.00 -1.28 5.25
C PRO A 84 17.47 -1.55 5.62
N ARG A 85 18.28 -1.71 4.57
CA ARG A 85 19.73 -1.88 4.58
C ARG A 85 20.33 -0.97 3.52
N LEU A 86 21.48 -0.40 3.84
CA LEU A 86 22.22 0.48 2.93
C LEU A 86 23.57 -0.13 2.58
N ALA A 87 23.95 0.03 1.32
CA ALA A 87 25.26 -0.37 0.82
C ALA A 87 25.81 0.74 -0.09
N ARG A 88 27.11 1.00 0.04
CA ARG A 88 27.86 1.91 -0.83
C ARG A 88 28.56 1.10 -1.91
N SER A 89 28.33 1.45 -3.18
CA SER A 89 29.07 0.87 -4.30
C SER A 89 30.44 1.53 -4.47
N ALA A 90 31.29 0.94 -5.30
CA ALA A 90 32.66 1.41 -5.53
C ALA A 90 32.75 2.83 -6.10
N ASP A 91 31.69 3.31 -6.77
CA ASP A 91 31.54 4.68 -7.29
C ASP A 91 31.06 5.69 -6.22
N GLY A 92 30.84 5.24 -4.98
CA GLY A 92 30.34 6.07 -3.88
C GLY A 92 28.82 6.19 -3.82
N THR A 93 28.08 5.61 -4.77
CA THR A 93 26.61 5.66 -4.76
C THR A 93 26.06 4.82 -3.60
N ILE A 94 25.14 5.40 -2.82
CA ILE A 94 24.45 4.68 -1.74
C ILE A 94 23.15 4.11 -2.28
N SER A 95 23.03 2.79 -2.21
CA SER A 95 21.83 2.06 -2.56
C SER A 95 21.09 1.57 -1.31
N ALA A 96 19.78 1.43 -1.42
CA ALA A 96 18.94 0.84 -0.39
C ALA A 96 18.21 -0.41 -0.88
N ALA A 97 18.09 -1.38 0.01
CA ALA A 97 17.26 -2.57 -0.16
C ALA A 97 16.60 -2.91 1.18
N VAL A 98 15.42 -3.53 1.15
CA VAL A 98 14.78 -4.08 2.34
C VAL A 98 15.18 -5.55 2.49
N ASP A 99 15.71 -5.92 3.66
CA ASP A 99 16.09 -7.29 4.01
C ASP A 99 14.91 -8.02 4.69
N PRO A 100 14.27 -8.99 4.00
CA PRO A 100 13.14 -9.74 4.53
C PRO A 100 13.53 -10.77 5.60
N GLY A 101 14.83 -11.02 5.81
CA GLY A 101 15.35 -11.87 6.88
C GLY A 101 15.42 -11.17 8.24
N GLN A 102 15.28 -9.85 8.27
CA GLN A 102 15.37 -9.04 9.48
C GLN A 102 14.13 -8.15 9.61
N PRO A 103 12.98 -8.69 10.07
CA PRO A 103 11.74 -7.92 10.18
C PRO A 103 11.90 -6.75 11.15
N ALA A 104 11.25 -5.62 10.85
CA ALA A 104 11.14 -4.48 11.75
C ALA A 104 9.83 -3.73 11.49
N LEU A 105 9.34 -3.06 12.54
CA LEU A 105 8.23 -2.12 12.49
C LEU A 105 8.73 -0.77 12.96
N TYR A 106 8.56 0.28 12.17
CA TYR A 106 9.01 1.61 12.54
C TYR A 106 7.86 2.43 13.12
N PHE A 107 8.12 3.22 14.15
CA PHE A 107 7.10 3.91 14.92
C PHE A 107 7.44 5.38 15.13
N GLN A 108 6.44 6.24 14.96
CA GLN A 108 6.48 7.62 15.44
C GLN A 108 5.10 8.04 15.95
N GLU A 109 5.09 9.09 16.75
CA GLU A 109 3.89 9.71 17.29
C GLU A 109 3.81 11.14 16.79
N GLU A 110 2.62 11.55 16.34
CA GLU A 110 2.36 12.92 15.89
C GLU A 110 1.10 13.46 16.53
N HIS A 111 1.02 14.78 16.68
CA HIS A 111 -0.15 15.46 17.22
C HIS A 111 -0.71 16.43 16.20
N PHE A 112 -2.03 16.56 16.17
CA PHE A 112 -2.69 17.59 15.37
C PHE A 112 -3.93 18.14 16.09
N ALA A 113 -4.24 19.39 15.81
CA ALA A 113 -5.50 20.00 16.20
C ALA A 113 -6.51 19.85 15.06
N GLY A 114 -7.69 19.33 15.38
CA GLY A 114 -8.85 19.30 14.50
C GLY A 114 -9.92 20.29 14.92
N ARG A 115 -11.11 20.20 14.31
CA ARG A 115 -12.24 21.07 14.67
C ARG A 115 -12.83 20.74 16.04
N SER A 116 -12.83 19.46 16.40
CA SER A 116 -13.50 18.95 17.59
C SER A 116 -12.53 18.66 18.75
N GLY A 117 -11.24 18.89 18.59
CA GLY A 117 -10.27 18.71 19.67
C GLY A 117 -8.83 18.56 19.21
N SER A 118 -7.99 18.07 20.13
CA SER A 118 -6.61 17.66 19.84
C SER A 118 -6.55 16.14 19.75
N TYR A 119 -5.78 15.66 18.78
CA TYR A 119 -5.68 14.25 18.45
C TYR A 119 -4.24 13.81 18.41
N ARG A 120 -4.05 12.52 18.64
CA ARG A 120 -2.75 11.87 18.61
C ARG A 120 -2.75 10.76 17.57
N ASN A 121 -1.78 10.79 16.67
CA ASN A 121 -1.55 9.75 15.67
C ASN A 121 -0.41 8.84 16.11
N LEU A 122 -0.71 7.55 16.24
CA LEU A 122 0.30 6.49 16.34
C LEU A 122 0.58 5.97 14.94
N ILE A 123 1.80 6.18 14.44
CA ILE A 123 2.16 5.91 13.04
C ILE A 123 3.14 4.75 13.01
N TYR A 124 2.71 3.64 12.42
CA TYR A 124 3.52 2.44 12.22
C TYR A 124 3.87 2.28 10.74
N ARG A 125 5.11 1.94 10.41
CA ARG A 125 5.59 1.75 9.04
C ARG A 125 6.25 0.39 8.87
N LEU A 126 5.76 -0.39 7.92
CA LEU A 126 6.37 -1.64 7.44
C LEU A 126 7.04 -1.41 6.10
N HIS A 127 8.02 -2.25 5.82
CA HIS A 127 8.72 -2.29 4.55
C HIS A 127 8.78 -3.70 3.99
N PHE A 128 8.72 -3.79 2.66
CA PHE A 128 8.86 -5.03 1.92
C PHE A 128 9.91 -4.85 0.82
N ALA A 129 10.55 -5.95 0.42
CA ALA A 129 11.61 -5.93 -0.59
C ALA A 129 11.12 -5.32 -1.91
N GLU A 130 9.95 -5.74 -2.39
CA GLU A 130 9.38 -5.30 -3.66
C GLU A 130 7.92 -5.73 -3.80
N VAL A 131 7.20 -5.07 -4.72
CA VAL A 131 6.05 -5.66 -5.41
C VAL A 131 6.59 -6.32 -6.69
N PRO A 132 6.41 -7.65 -6.88
CA PRO A 132 6.97 -8.37 -8.01
C PRO A 132 6.37 -7.90 -9.35
N PRO A 133 6.99 -8.22 -10.49
CA PRO A 133 6.46 -7.90 -11.82
C PRO A 133 5.05 -8.47 -12.05
N GLY A 134 4.23 -7.74 -12.80
CA GLY A 134 2.83 -8.12 -13.10
C GLY A 134 1.79 -7.15 -12.51
N HIS A 135 2.24 -6.18 -11.72
CA HIS A 135 1.41 -5.13 -11.12
C HIS A 135 1.77 -3.77 -11.68
N LEU A 136 0.81 -2.84 -11.73
CA LEU A 136 1.10 -1.44 -12.07
C LEU A 136 2.12 -0.84 -11.09
N THR A 137 2.01 -1.20 -9.81
CA THR A 137 2.83 -0.70 -8.70
C THR A 137 4.13 -1.48 -8.48
N SER A 138 4.51 -2.38 -9.41
CA SER A 138 5.75 -3.16 -9.32
C SER A 138 6.97 -2.27 -9.10
N GLY A 139 7.85 -2.68 -8.20
CA GLY A 139 9.07 -1.95 -7.85
C GLY A 139 9.53 -2.25 -6.42
N LYS A 140 10.72 -1.76 -6.07
CA LYS A 140 11.41 -2.10 -4.82
C LYS A 140 11.05 -1.18 -3.66
N ASN A 141 11.44 -1.59 -2.46
CA ASN A 141 11.45 -0.79 -1.23
C ASN A 141 10.08 -0.20 -0.85
N VAL A 142 9.02 -0.97 -1.11
CA VAL A 142 7.65 -0.56 -0.82
C VAL A 142 7.37 -0.58 0.67
N GLY A 143 6.36 0.16 1.08
CA GLY A 143 5.97 0.21 2.48
C GLY A 143 4.49 0.46 2.70
N LEU A 144 4.07 0.17 3.92
CA LEU A 144 2.71 0.38 4.41
C LEU A 144 2.78 1.20 5.70
N LEU A 145 2.01 2.27 5.75
CA LEU A 145 1.74 3.04 6.95
C LEU A 145 0.39 2.62 7.53
N VAL A 146 0.37 2.44 8.84
CA VAL A 146 -0.83 2.29 9.66
C VAL A 146 -0.85 3.45 10.63
N VAL A 147 -1.78 4.37 10.44
CA VAL A 147 -1.99 5.51 11.34
C VAL A 147 -3.23 5.24 12.18
N ILE A 148 -3.06 5.26 13.50
CA ILE A 148 -4.14 5.11 14.47
C ILE A 148 -4.35 6.47 15.14
N THR A 149 -5.48 7.10 14.87
CA THR A 149 -5.86 8.38 15.48
C THR A 149 -6.58 8.12 16.80
N LEU A 150 -6.05 8.68 17.88
CA LEU A 150 -6.58 8.62 19.23
C LEU A 150 -7.18 9.97 19.63
N ASP A 151 -8.22 9.94 20.47
CA ASP A 151 -8.70 11.12 21.20
C ASP A 151 -7.87 11.37 22.48
N SER A 152 -8.28 12.39 23.25
CA SER A 152 -7.65 12.74 24.54
C SER A 152 -7.81 11.70 25.65
N GLU A 153 -8.66 10.68 25.44
CA GLU A 153 -8.90 9.57 26.37
C GLU A 153 -8.21 8.27 25.91
N ASP A 154 -7.31 8.36 24.92
CA ASP A 154 -6.62 7.23 24.29
C ASP A 154 -7.58 6.20 23.68
N ARG A 155 -8.73 6.64 23.18
CA ARG A 155 -9.64 5.78 22.41
C ARG A 155 -9.30 5.88 20.93
N PRO A 156 -9.13 4.76 20.21
CA PRO A 156 -8.92 4.79 18.77
C PRO A 156 -10.20 5.23 18.09
N LEU A 157 -10.11 6.28 17.28
CA LEU A 157 -11.20 6.88 16.52
C LEU A 157 -11.17 6.44 15.05
N LEU A 158 -9.98 6.40 14.45
CA LEU A 158 -9.81 6.21 13.01
C LEU A 158 -8.52 5.43 12.71
N TYR A 159 -8.61 4.47 11.81
CA TYR A 159 -7.47 3.80 11.20
C TYR A 159 -7.29 4.30 9.78
N THR A 160 -6.14 4.90 9.49
CA THR A 160 -5.75 5.27 8.11
C THR A 160 -4.63 4.34 7.65
N LEU A 161 -4.90 3.59 6.58
CA LEU A 161 -3.99 2.63 5.98
C LEU A 161 -3.51 3.19 4.65
N VAL A 162 -2.22 3.35 4.45
CA VAL A 162 -1.70 4.02 3.25
C VAL A 162 -0.35 3.46 2.85
N HIS A 163 -0.16 3.16 1.57
CA HIS A 163 1.15 2.73 1.08
C HIS A 163 2.12 3.93 1.02
N THR A 164 3.42 3.69 1.14
CA THR A 164 4.42 4.77 1.15
C THR A 164 4.60 5.49 -0.20
N CYS A 165 4.02 4.95 -1.27
CA CYS A 165 3.79 5.61 -2.57
C CYS A 165 2.69 6.69 -2.54
N GLY A 166 1.75 6.62 -1.59
CA GLY A 166 0.49 7.38 -1.56
C GLY A 166 -0.64 6.81 -2.44
N CYS A 167 -0.40 5.69 -3.11
CA CYS A 167 -1.26 5.10 -4.14
C CYS A 167 -2.41 4.22 -3.61
N TYR A 168 -2.23 3.59 -2.44
CA TYR A 168 -3.29 2.88 -1.70
C TYR A 168 -3.70 3.72 -0.49
N LEU A 169 -5.00 3.85 -0.23
CA LEU A 169 -5.55 4.55 0.92
C LEU A 169 -6.87 3.91 1.36
N ALA A 170 -6.96 3.56 2.64
CA ALA A 170 -8.20 3.19 3.31
C ALA A 170 -8.34 3.99 4.61
N MET A 171 -9.57 4.38 4.94
CA MET A 171 -9.89 4.97 6.24
C MET A 171 -11.03 4.17 6.86
N ILE A 172 -10.84 3.69 8.08
CA ILE A 172 -11.85 2.88 8.78
C ILE A 172 -12.10 3.50 10.16
N PRO A 173 -13.28 4.09 10.39
CA PRO A 173 -13.64 4.66 11.68
C PRO A 173 -13.95 3.55 12.68
N THR A 174 -13.88 3.87 13.96
CA THR A 174 -14.35 3.00 15.04
C THR A 174 -15.69 3.46 15.59
N SER A 175 -16.30 2.64 16.43
CA SER A 175 -17.49 3.02 17.21
C SER A 175 -17.27 4.20 18.17
N HIS A 176 -16.04 4.67 18.38
CA HIS A 176 -15.75 5.87 19.18
C HIS A 176 -15.82 7.17 18.36
N LEU A 177 -15.71 7.11 17.03
CA LEU A 177 -15.82 8.29 16.19
C LEU A 177 -17.31 8.62 15.96
N PRO A 178 -17.79 9.84 16.30
CA PRO A 178 -19.18 10.18 16.11
C PRO A 178 -19.49 10.31 14.61
N ALA A 179 -20.63 9.77 14.17
CA ALA A 179 -21.02 9.72 12.76
C ALA A 179 -21.04 11.09 12.05
N ARG A 180 -21.20 12.20 12.79
CA ARG A 180 -21.10 13.56 12.24
C ARG A 180 -19.72 13.90 11.64
N ALA A 181 -18.68 13.16 12.05
CA ALA A 181 -17.32 13.34 11.55
C ALA A 181 -17.05 12.55 10.25
N TYR A 182 -18.01 11.74 9.79
CA TYR A 182 -17.84 10.90 8.62
C TYR A 182 -18.11 11.70 7.35
N PRO A 183 -17.55 11.29 6.20
CA PRO A 183 -17.98 11.79 4.90
C PRO A 183 -19.49 11.61 4.70
N ALA A 184 -20.13 12.55 3.98
CA ALA A 184 -21.60 12.59 3.85
C ALA A 184 -22.22 11.28 3.33
N ASP A 185 -21.54 10.60 2.40
CA ASP A 185 -22.00 9.36 1.77
C ASP A 185 -21.23 8.12 2.28
N TRP A 186 -20.80 8.13 3.55
CA TRP A 186 -20.04 7.01 4.11
C TRP A 186 -20.86 5.71 4.10
N PRO A 187 -20.30 4.58 3.60
CA PRO A 187 -21.02 3.32 3.55
C PRO A 187 -21.36 2.78 4.95
N ARG A 188 -22.41 1.97 5.04
CA ARG A 188 -22.88 1.42 6.32
C ARG A 188 -22.17 0.14 6.75
N ASP A 189 -21.90 -0.74 5.79
CA ASP A 189 -21.42 -2.10 6.08
C ASP A 189 -19.97 -2.28 5.64
N THR A 190 -19.72 -2.16 4.34
CA THR A 190 -18.38 -2.35 3.75
C THR A 190 -18.02 -1.25 2.77
N GLN A 191 -16.73 -1.10 2.51
CA GLN A 191 -16.15 -0.19 1.52
C GLN A 191 -15.28 -0.97 0.55
N ALA A 192 -15.37 -0.63 -0.74
CA ALA A 192 -14.51 -1.17 -1.78
C ALA A 192 -13.26 -0.30 -1.92
N VAL A 193 -12.08 -0.87 -1.69
CA VAL A 193 -10.80 -0.14 -1.66
C VAL A 193 -9.78 -0.88 -2.52
N PHE A 194 -9.52 -0.38 -3.73
CA PHE A 194 -8.52 -0.95 -4.65
C PHE A 194 -8.69 -2.47 -4.91
N GLY A 195 -9.94 -2.93 -5.00
CA GLY A 195 -10.29 -4.35 -5.21
C GLY A 195 -10.44 -5.17 -3.92
N GLU A 196 -10.19 -4.56 -2.76
CA GLU A 196 -10.43 -5.16 -1.44
C GLU A 196 -11.80 -4.76 -0.89
N THR A 197 -12.39 -5.63 -0.06
CA THR A 197 -13.61 -5.32 0.70
C THR A 197 -13.25 -5.13 2.17
N LEU A 198 -13.26 -3.88 2.64
CA LEU A 198 -12.94 -3.55 4.03
C LEU A 198 -14.21 -3.17 4.82
N PRO A 199 -14.21 -3.31 6.15
CA PRO A 199 -15.32 -2.82 6.96
C PRO A 199 -15.45 -1.29 6.82
N ALA A 200 -16.69 -0.80 6.78
CA ALA A 200 -16.96 0.63 6.85
C ALA A 200 -16.92 1.16 8.29
N LEU A 201 -16.95 0.27 9.29
CA LEU A 201 -16.92 0.61 10.72
C LEU A 201 -16.32 -0.53 11.54
N LEU A 202 -15.37 -0.21 12.41
CA LEU A 202 -14.88 -1.14 13.43
C LEU A 202 -15.67 -0.96 14.73
N ARG A 203 -16.47 -1.96 15.08
CA ARG A 203 -17.17 -1.99 16.37
C ARG A 203 -16.23 -2.50 17.44
N LEU A 204 -15.87 -1.63 18.39
CA LEU A 204 -15.01 -1.97 19.51
C LEU A 204 -15.86 -2.17 20.76
N ALA A 205 -15.65 -3.28 21.45
CA ALA A 205 -16.31 -3.52 22.73
C ALA A 205 -15.75 -2.56 23.81
N PRO A 206 -16.55 -2.17 24.82
CA PRO A 206 -16.04 -1.40 25.94
C PRO A 206 -14.81 -2.06 26.58
N GLY A 207 -13.73 -1.29 26.77
CA GLY A 207 -12.49 -1.79 27.36
C GLY A 207 -11.60 -2.62 26.40
N GLN A 208 -12.00 -2.84 25.15
CA GLN A 208 -11.16 -3.54 24.18
C GLN A 208 -9.93 -2.67 23.85
N PRO A 209 -8.69 -3.20 23.90
CA PRO A 209 -7.45 -2.42 23.85
C PRO A 209 -7.18 -1.73 22.51
N GLY A 210 -8.06 -1.87 21.51
CA GLY A 210 -7.89 -1.27 20.19
C GLY A 210 -6.81 -1.94 19.34
N ARG A 211 -6.21 -3.05 19.76
CA ARG A 211 -5.28 -3.79 18.91
C ARG A 211 -6.03 -4.43 17.75
N MET A 212 -5.59 -4.15 16.53
CA MET A 212 -6.17 -4.69 15.31
C MET A 212 -5.27 -5.73 14.66
N VAL A 213 -5.88 -6.63 13.90
CA VAL A 213 -5.23 -7.58 13.00
C VAL A 213 -5.47 -7.12 11.57
N LEU A 214 -4.38 -6.86 10.85
CA LEU A 214 -4.38 -6.52 9.42
C LEU A 214 -3.96 -7.77 8.66
N THR A 215 -4.79 -8.23 7.72
CA THR A 215 -4.37 -9.25 6.76
C THR A 215 -3.85 -8.55 5.51
N LEU A 216 -2.62 -8.89 5.10
CA LEU A 216 -1.91 -8.31 3.97
C LEU A 216 -1.92 -9.28 2.80
N ARG A 217 -2.34 -8.77 1.63
CA ARG A 217 -2.37 -9.53 0.39
C ARG A 217 -0.98 -9.82 -0.13
N SER A 218 -0.76 -11.05 -0.60
CA SER A 218 0.46 -11.47 -1.29
C SER A 218 0.77 -10.50 -2.45
N GLU A 219 2.05 -10.27 -2.68
CA GLU A 219 2.66 -9.44 -3.73
C GLU A 219 2.41 -7.93 -3.62
N THR A 220 1.18 -7.49 -3.37
CA THR A 220 0.78 -6.07 -3.39
C THR A 220 0.80 -5.41 -2.03
N HIS A 221 0.85 -6.19 -0.95
CA HIS A 221 0.84 -5.74 0.44
C HIS A 221 -0.34 -4.82 0.79
N ARG A 222 -1.45 -4.92 0.06
CA ARG A 222 -2.69 -4.22 0.39
C ARG A 222 -3.32 -4.86 1.61
N VAL A 223 -3.98 -4.04 2.43
CA VAL A 223 -4.77 -4.58 3.55
C VAL A 223 -6.09 -5.08 2.99
N MET A 224 -6.29 -6.40 3.05
CA MET A 224 -7.52 -7.06 2.60
C MET A 224 -8.57 -7.20 3.69
N ALA A 225 -8.12 -7.22 4.95
CA ALA A 225 -9.01 -7.33 6.09
C ALA A 225 -8.43 -6.58 7.29
N LEU A 226 -9.32 -5.93 8.04
CA LEU A 226 -9.03 -5.28 9.30
C LEU A 226 -10.06 -5.74 10.32
N ARG A 227 -9.61 -6.34 11.41
CA ARG A 227 -10.48 -6.82 12.49
C ARG A 227 -9.87 -6.57 13.85
N ALA A 228 -10.69 -6.47 14.88
CA ALA A 228 -10.18 -6.42 16.24
C ALA A 228 -9.48 -7.74 16.59
N SER A 229 -8.39 -7.66 17.36
CA SER A 229 -7.64 -8.85 17.76
C SER A 229 -8.42 -9.70 18.76
N ASP A 230 -8.61 -10.96 18.40
CA ASP A 230 -9.19 -12.04 19.20
C ASP A 230 -8.35 -13.33 19.13
N ILE A 231 -7.19 -13.25 18.48
CA ILE A 231 -6.34 -14.40 18.17
C ILE A 231 -5.24 -14.61 19.21
N PRO A 232 -4.87 -15.87 19.51
CA PRO A 232 -3.62 -16.16 20.22
C PRO A 232 -2.42 -15.68 19.40
N GLU A 233 -1.49 -15.02 20.06
CA GLU A 233 -0.27 -14.50 19.43
C GLU A 233 0.92 -15.48 19.60
N SER A 234 0.66 -16.70 20.07
CA SER A 234 1.64 -17.77 20.21
C SER A 234 2.19 -18.20 18.85
N GLY A 235 3.51 -18.23 18.70
CA GLY A 235 4.15 -18.57 17.43
C GLY A 235 4.18 -17.42 16.42
N ALA A 236 3.75 -16.21 16.80
CA ALA A 236 3.93 -15.03 15.97
C ALA A 236 5.41 -14.70 15.79
N PHE A 237 5.80 -14.33 14.57
CA PHE A 237 7.11 -13.77 14.29
C PHE A 237 7.26 -12.41 14.96
N ALA A 238 8.42 -12.17 15.58
CA ALA A 238 8.71 -10.89 16.21
C ALA A 238 8.93 -9.80 15.15
N LEU A 239 8.29 -8.66 15.33
CA LEU A 239 8.58 -7.38 14.67
C LEU A 239 9.16 -6.42 15.70
N PRO A 240 10.49 -6.35 15.87
CA PRO A 240 11.11 -5.33 16.71
C PRO A 240 10.61 -3.93 16.33
N LEU A 241 10.05 -3.22 17.30
CA LEU A 241 9.58 -1.86 17.12
C LEU A 241 10.76 -0.90 17.25
N ARG A 242 10.98 -0.07 16.22
CA ARG A 242 12.10 0.87 16.13
C ARG A 242 11.57 2.30 15.94
N PRO A 243 12.23 3.34 16.46
CA PRO A 243 11.89 4.71 16.13
C PRO A 243 11.96 4.97 14.61
N MET A 244 10.96 5.65 14.05
CA MET A 244 10.94 6.04 12.62
C MET A 244 12.17 6.86 12.24
N ALA A 245 12.69 7.66 13.16
CA ALA A 245 13.90 8.45 12.98
C ALA A 245 15.14 7.62 12.60
N GLU A 246 15.18 6.32 12.94
CA GLU A 246 16.27 5.42 12.53
C GLU A 246 16.37 5.29 11.00
N LEU A 247 15.27 5.44 10.25
CA LEU A 247 15.29 5.38 8.79
C LEU A 247 16.16 6.48 8.17
N ARG A 248 16.40 7.58 8.88
CA ARG A 248 17.28 8.67 8.43
C ARG A 248 18.76 8.45 8.82
N ARG A 249 19.05 7.42 9.61
CA ARG A 249 20.39 7.09 10.13
C ARG A 249 20.60 5.58 10.22
N LEU A 250 20.64 4.92 9.07
CA LEU A 250 20.92 3.49 8.97
C LEU A 250 22.42 3.24 8.80
N PRO A 251 22.98 2.17 9.40
CA PRO A 251 24.38 1.81 9.19
C PRO A 251 24.63 1.42 7.73
N LEU A 252 25.77 1.86 7.19
CA LEU A 252 26.29 1.39 5.91
C LEU A 252 26.97 0.03 6.09
N ALA A 253 26.67 -0.93 5.22
CA ALA A 253 27.19 -2.29 5.33
C ALA A 253 28.73 -2.31 5.33
N GLY A 254 29.33 -2.83 6.42
CA GLY A 254 30.79 -2.93 6.56
C GLY A 254 31.48 -1.63 6.96
N GLU A 255 30.74 -0.56 7.23
CA GLU A 255 31.28 0.77 7.55
C GLU A 255 30.82 1.24 8.94
N ARG A 256 31.53 2.22 9.52
CA ARG A 256 31.11 2.90 10.76
C ARG A 256 30.16 4.07 10.49
N GLU A 257 30.05 4.49 9.24
CA GLU A 257 29.20 5.59 8.80
C GLU A 257 27.73 5.17 8.76
N THR A 258 26.86 6.18 8.87
CA THR A 258 25.41 6.02 8.68
C THR A 258 24.94 6.88 7.52
N ALA A 259 23.88 6.47 6.85
CA ALA A 259 23.22 7.25 5.82
C ALA A 259 21.70 7.14 5.93
N SER A 260 20.99 8.02 5.23
CA SER A 260 19.53 8.01 5.18
C SER A 260 19.02 6.97 4.17
N PHE A 261 17.93 6.29 4.51
CA PHE A 261 17.12 5.47 3.59
C PHE A 261 16.49 6.30 2.46
N PHE A 262 16.34 7.59 2.71
CA PHE A 262 15.82 8.56 1.75
C PHE A 262 16.96 9.30 1.07
N GLU A 263 16.70 9.74 -0.16
CA GLU A 263 17.58 10.68 -0.85
C GLU A 263 17.58 12.02 -0.10
N GLU A 264 18.76 12.55 0.22
CA GLU A 264 18.90 13.76 1.03
C GLU A 264 19.12 15.02 0.19
N THR A 265 19.41 14.86 -1.10
CA THR A 265 19.76 15.96 -1.99
C THR A 265 19.18 15.78 -3.39
N GLY A 266 19.26 16.84 -4.20
CA GLY A 266 18.86 16.83 -5.60
C GLY A 266 17.35 16.76 -5.79
N GLY A 267 16.94 16.50 -7.03
CA GLY A 267 15.52 16.48 -7.38
C GLY A 267 14.74 15.44 -6.57
N ARG A 268 15.35 14.30 -6.24
CA ARG A 268 14.72 13.18 -5.54
C ARG A 268 14.72 13.32 -4.00
N LYS A 269 15.09 14.47 -3.43
CA LYS A 269 15.08 14.67 -1.98
C LYS A 269 13.77 14.19 -1.36
N GLY A 270 13.85 13.35 -0.33
CA GLY A 270 12.71 12.78 0.41
C GLY A 270 12.10 11.51 -0.21
N TYR A 271 12.54 11.07 -1.39
CA TYR A 271 12.13 9.79 -1.94
C TYR A 271 13.00 8.68 -1.37
N VAL A 272 12.43 7.48 -1.24
CA VAL A 272 13.18 6.29 -0.86
C VAL A 272 14.23 5.99 -1.94
N ARG A 273 15.45 5.63 -1.51
CA ARG A 273 16.51 5.22 -2.44
C ARG A 273 16.07 3.96 -3.20
N ASN A 274 16.32 3.92 -4.50
CA ASN A 274 16.01 2.78 -5.37
C ASN A 274 14.53 2.37 -5.40
N SER A 275 13.59 3.30 -5.21
CA SER A 275 12.13 3.05 -5.24
C SER A 275 11.46 3.49 -6.54
N GLU A 276 12.19 3.58 -7.65
CA GLU A 276 11.63 4.02 -8.94
C GLU A 276 10.54 3.06 -9.44
N LYS A 277 9.44 3.62 -9.94
CA LYS A 277 8.28 2.86 -10.44
C LYS A 277 8.16 3.01 -11.95
N PHE A 278 8.77 2.09 -12.69
CA PHE A 278 8.83 2.18 -14.15
C PHE A 278 7.44 2.26 -14.80
N TRP A 279 6.52 1.36 -14.42
CA TRP A 279 5.19 1.28 -15.03
C TRP A 279 4.30 2.47 -14.67
N GLU A 280 4.27 2.88 -13.40
CA GLU A 280 3.51 4.08 -12.98
C GLU A 280 4.07 5.34 -13.66
N ARG A 281 5.39 5.49 -13.73
CA ARG A 281 5.99 6.61 -14.46
C ARG A 281 5.59 6.60 -15.93
N LEU A 282 5.66 5.45 -16.61
CA LEU A 282 5.31 5.36 -18.03
C LEU A 282 3.83 5.66 -18.29
N LEU A 283 2.93 5.14 -17.45
CA LEU A 283 1.49 5.13 -17.72
C LEU A 283 0.72 6.28 -17.04
N MET A 284 1.27 6.83 -15.96
CA MET A 284 0.55 7.79 -15.11
C MET A 284 1.15 9.20 -15.11
N SER A 285 2.47 9.33 -15.30
CA SER A 285 3.15 10.62 -15.10
C SER A 285 2.61 11.77 -15.96
N TRP A 286 2.18 11.46 -17.20
CA TRP A 286 1.77 12.46 -18.18
C TRP A 286 0.42 13.11 -17.84
N TRP A 287 -0.53 12.38 -17.26
CA TRP A 287 -1.81 12.95 -16.83
C TRP A 287 -1.81 13.36 -15.35
N ALA A 288 -0.98 12.71 -14.53
CA ALA A 288 -0.74 13.14 -13.16
C ALA A 288 0.16 14.38 -13.08
N LEU A 289 0.89 14.74 -14.14
CA LEU A 289 1.89 15.81 -14.11
C LEU A 289 2.93 15.60 -12.99
N ASP A 290 3.45 14.38 -12.88
CA ASP A 290 4.53 14.01 -11.95
C ASP A 290 5.30 12.79 -12.44
N VAL A 291 6.58 12.99 -12.74
CA VAL A 291 7.49 11.92 -13.22
C VAL A 291 7.89 10.92 -12.13
N ARG A 292 7.56 11.18 -10.86
CA ARG A 292 7.82 10.32 -9.70
C ARG A 292 6.53 9.84 -9.02
N VAL A 293 5.43 9.87 -9.76
CA VAL A 293 4.19 9.22 -9.33
C VAL A 293 4.46 7.76 -8.96
N GLY A 294 3.89 7.32 -7.84
CA GLY A 294 4.04 5.94 -7.35
C GLY A 294 5.29 5.67 -6.53
N GLU A 295 6.32 6.50 -6.58
CA GLU A 295 7.55 6.25 -5.83
C GLU A 295 7.34 6.45 -4.32
N ASP A 296 7.95 5.58 -3.51
CA ASP A 296 7.88 5.62 -2.06
C ASP A 296 8.61 6.83 -1.45
N LYS A 297 8.05 7.42 -0.39
CA LYS A 297 8.48 8.70 0.16
C LYS A 297 8.74 8.66 1.67
N ASP A 298 9.47 9.66 2.14
CA ASP A 298 9.59 10.01 3.55
C ASP A 298 8.31 10.65 4.06
N LEU A 299 7.95 10.38 5.32
CA LEU A 299 6.84 11.02 6.01
C LEU A 299 7.40 12.09 6.96
N GLY A 300 7.08 13.35 6.67
CA GLY A 300 7.57 14.50 7.42
C GLY A 300 7.18 15.82 6.76
N PRO A 301 7.53 16.96 7.37
CA PRO A 301 7.26 18.27 6.80
C PRO A 301 7.93 18.41 5.43
N ALA A 302 7.20 18.86 4.42
CA ALA A 302 7.75 19.02 3.07
C ALA A 302 8.96 19.98 3.01
N ALA A 303 9.05 20.93 3.95
CA ALA A 303 10.22 21.81 4.11
C ALA A 303 11.50 21.01 4.46
N ASP A 304 11.36 19.96 5.26
CA ASP A 304 12.46 19.14 5.74
C ASP A 304 12.75 18.00 4.75
N THR A 305 11.72 17.26 4.37
CA THR A 305 11.83 16.09 3.48
C THR A 305 12.06 16.47 2.02
N GLY A 306 11.66 17.68 1.60
CA GLY A 306 11.71 18.09 0.19
C GLY A 306 10.61 17.50 -0.69
N VAL A 307 9.66 16.75 -0.12
CA VAL A 307 8.57 16.09 -0.85
C VAL A 307 7.25 16.19 -0.08
N VAL A 308 6.15 16.32 -0.80
CA VAL A 308 4.79 16.24 -0.25
C VAL A 308 4.34 14.78 -0.27
N PHE A 309 3.86 14.25 0.86
CA PHE A 309 3.29 12.91 0.91
C PHE A 309 1.81 12.96 0.48
N TYR A 310 1.58 13.17 -0.81
CA TYR A 310 0.23 13.30 -1.34
C TYR A 310 -0.44 11.92 -1.55
N THR A 311 -1.75 11.85 -1.35
CA THR A 311 -2.57 10.66 -1.71
C THR A 311 -3.56 10.92 -2.86
N SER A 312 -3.56 12.13 -3.42
CA SER A 312 -4.34 12.48 -4.61
C SER A 312 -3.46 12.66 -5.84
N LEU A 313 -3.84 12.02 -6.95
CA LEU A 313 -3.19 12.21 -8.25
C LEU A 313 -3.59 13.52 -8.93
N LYS A 314 -4.58 14.25 -8.41
CA LYS A 314 -5.01 15.54 -8.95
C LYS A 314 -3.91 16.58 -8.67
N PRO A 315 -3.26 17.16 -9.69
CA PRO A 315 -2.13 18.07 -9.50
C PRO A 315 -2.45 19.23 -8.55
N TRP A 316 -3.65 19.82 -8.69
CA TRP A 316 -4.13 20.95 -7.89
C TRP A 316 -4.54 20.59 -6.46
N ALA A 317 -4.56 19.30 -6.10
CA ALA A 317 -4.99 18.85 -4.77
C ALA A 317 -3.87 18.21 -3.94
N ARG A 318 -2.66 18.05 -4.48
CA ARG A 318 -1.55 17.34 -3.81
C ARG A 318 -1.27 17.84 -2.40
N ALA A 319 -1.11 19.15 -2.26
CA ALA A 319 -0.84 19.78 -0.97
C ALA A 319 -2.01 19.63 0.04
N ARG A 320 -3.25 19.57 -0.45
CA ARG A 320 -4.44 19.33 0.39
C ARG A 320 -4.58 17.86 0.79
N SER A 321 -4.03 16.95 0.00
CA SER A 321 -3.97 15.52 0.29
C SER A 321 -2.65 15.09 0.97
N ASP A 322 -1.89 16.03 1.52
CA ASP A 322 -0.62 15.76 2.18
C ASP A 322 -0.85 15.06 3.53
N LEU A 323 -0.50 13.78 3.61
CA LEU A 323 -0.69 12.96 4.81
C LEU A 323 0.00 13.56 6.05
N TRP A 324 1.11 14.28 5.87
CA TRP A 324 1.79 14.93 7.00
C TRP A 324 0.94 16.03 7.65
N ARG A 325 0.18 16.78 6.84
CA ARG A 325 -0.78 17.79 7.32
C ARG A 325 -2.11 17.12 7.63
N PHE A 326 -2.10 16.25 8.64
CA PHE A 326 -3.14 15.23 8.83
C PHE A 326 -4.57 15.80 8.93
N HIS A 327 -4.79 16.93 9.62
CA HIS A 327 -6.12 17.56 9.65
C HIS A 327 -6.61 17.99 8.26
N GLU A 328 -5.76 18.64 7.46
CA GLU A 328 -6.12 19.08 6.11
C GLU A 328 -6.32 17.90 5.16
N PHE A 329 -5.50 16.86 5.32
CA PHE A 329 -5.68 15.58 4.65
C PHE A 329 -7.04 14.96 4.95
N LEU A 330 -7.45 14.91 6.23
CA LEU A 330 -8.76 14.40 6.63
C LEU A 330 -9.90 15.22 6.01
N VAL A 331 -9.81 16.56 6.08
CA VAL A 331 -10.79 17.46 5.46
C VAL A 331 -10.87 17.27 3.94
N TYR A 332 -9.73 17.05 3.27
CA TYR A 332 -9.71 16.76 1.83
C TYR A 332 -10.46 15.45 1.49
N TRP A 333 -10.37 14.45 2.37
CA TRP A 333 -11.10 13.18 2.24
C TRP A 333 -12.51 13.20 2.86
N GLY A 334 -12.99 14.36 3.29
CA GLY A 334 -14.36 14.57 3.79
C GLY A 334 -14.58 14.20 5.26
N TRP A 335 -13.52 13.96 6.03
CA TRP A 335 -13.59 13.70 7.46
C TRP A 335 -13.55 15.00 8.27
N ASP A 336 -14.33 15.06 9.35
CA ASP A 336 -14.44 16.24 10.22
C ASP A 336 -14.04 15.92 11.67
N LEU A 337 -12.73 15.72 11.86
CA LEU A 337 -12.05 15.63 13.15
C LEU A 337 -11.51 17.00 13.55
#